data_AF-A0A6B3CIR7-F1
#
_entry.id   AF-A0A6B3CIR7-F1
#
_cell.length_a   1.000
_cell.length_b   1.000
_cell.length_c   1.000
_cell.angle_alpha   90.00
_cell.angle_beta   90.00
_cell.angle_gamma   90.00
#
_symmetry.space_group_name_H-M   'P 1'
#
loop_
_entity.id
_entity.type
_entity.pdbx_description
1 polymer ?
#
loop_
_entity_poly.entity_id
_entity_poly.type
_entity_poly.pdbx_seq_one_letter_code
_entity_poly.pdbx_strand_id
1 'polypeptide(L)'
;RPTDTSGDLLTRLAFAGAGLLAATMDGIEDGSLKAVPQPDEGVTLAPKITVEDARIDWSAPALRVDRVVRGCTPAPGAWTTFRGERLKLV
;
A
#
# COMPACT_ATOMS: atom_id res chain seq x y z
N ARG A 1 -7.23 -0.42 -9.03
CA ARG A 1 -8.66 -0.62 -9.36
C ARG A 1 -9.47 -0.09 -8.17
N PRO A 2 -10.72 0.36 -8.36
CA PRO A 2 -11.50 1.01 -7.29
C PRO A 2 -11.65 0.16 -6.02
N THR A 3 -11.64 -1.17 -6.16
CA THR A 3 -11.84 -2.14 -5.09
C THR A 3 -10.56 -2.82 -4.60
N ASP A 4 -9.38 -2.44 -5.11
CA ASP A 4 -8.13 -3.11 -4.70
C ASP A 4 -7.90 -2.91 -3.19
N THR A 5 -7.56 -4.00 -2.52
CA THR A 5 -6.93 -4.01 -1.19
C THR A 5 -5.40 -3.90 -1.32
N SER A 6 -4.68 -3.69 -0.22
CA SER A 6 -3.21 -3.74 -0.27
C SER A 6 -2.70 -5.13 -0.62
N GLY A 7 -3.42 -6.20 -0.28
CA GLY A 7 -3.15 -7.57 -0.73
C GLY A 7 -3.23 -7.72 -2.25
N ASP A 8 -4.32 -7.27 -2.88
CA ASP A 8 -4.51 -7.36 -4.33
C ASP A 8 -3.41 -6.59 -5.09
N LEU A 9 -3.11 -5.38 -4.61
CA LEU A 9 -2.07 -4.55 -5.18
C LEU A 9 -0.69 -5.20 -5.03
N LEU A 10 -0.38 -5.74 -3.84
CA LEU A 10 0.87 -6.44 -3.56
C LEU A 10 1.08 -7.61 -4.52
N THR A 11 0.09 -8.49 -4.68
CA THR A 11 0.21 -9.65 -5.59
C THR A 11 0.53 -9.20 -7.02
N ARG A 12 -0.18 -8.19 -7.52
CA ARG A 12 0.04 -7.70 -8.88
C ARG A 12 1.42 -7.04 -9.04
N LEU A 13 1.85 -6.26 -8.05
CA LEU A 13 3.18 -5.63 -8.07
C LEU A 13 4.31 -6.66 -7.93
N ALA A 14 4.11 -7.74 -7.17
CA ALA A 14 5.10 -8.80 -7.04
C ALA A 14 5.40 -9.46 -8.40
N PHE A 15 4.36 -9.81 -9.18
CA PHE A 15 4.56 -10.38 -10.51
C PHE A 15 5.14 -9.40 -11.52
N ALA A 16 4.63 -8.16 -11.55
CA ALA A 16 5.15 -7.14 -12.46
C ALA A 16 6.60 -6.75 -12.12
N GLY A 17 6.91 -6.62 -10.82
CA GLY A 17 8.23 -6.26 -10.31
C GLY A 17 9.29 -7.33 -10.57
N ALA A 18 8.92 -8.61 -10.52
CA ALA A 18 9.85 -9.71 -10.83
C ALA A 18 10.36 -9.64 -12.28
N GLY A 19 9.45 -9.45 -13.25
CA GLY A 19 9.83 -9.30 -14.65
C GLY A 19 10.63 -8.02 -14.91
N LEU A 20 10.20 -6.91 -14.29
CA LEU A 20 10.92 -5.63 -14.39
C LEU A 20 12.34 -5.74 -13.83
N LEU A 21 12.53 -6.41 -12.70
CA LEU A 21 13.85 -6.58 -12.09
C LEU A 21 14.80 -7.35 -13.01
N ALA A 22 14.36 -8.46 -13.60
CA ALA A 22 15.16 -9.24 -14.53
C ALA A 22 15.58 -8.38 -15.74
N ALA A 23 14.63 -7.74 -16.42
CA ALA A 23 14.91 -6.85 -17.54
C ALA A 23 15.82 -5.66 -17.17
N THR A 24 15.72 -5.18 -15.92
CA THR A 24 16.61 -4.12 -15.43
C THR A 24 18.05 -4.61 -15.27
N MET A 25 18.25 -5.85 -14.81
CA MET A 25 19.61 -6.41 -14.69
C MET A 25 20.23 -6.63 -16.07
N ASP A 26 19.49 -7.18 -17.02
CA ASP A 26 19.94 -7.36 -18.41
C ASP A 26 20.34 -6.01 -19.03
N GLY A 27 19.51 -4.98 -18.84
CA GLY A 27 19.77 -3.65 -19.36
C GLY A 27 20.93 -2.89 -18.68
N ILE A 28 21.32 -3.30 -17.47
CA ILE A 28 22.55 -2.83 -16.82
C ILE A 28 23.77 -3.53 -17.44
N GLU A 29 23.68 -4.84 -17.66
CA GLU A 29 24.76 -5.64 -18.26
C GLU A 29 25.11 -5.19 -19.68
N ASP A 30 24.09 -4.94 -20.51
CA ASP A 30 24.28 -4.53 -21.91
C ASP A 30 24.49 -3.02 -22.11
N GLY A 31 24.38 -2.23 -21.03
CA GLY A 31 24.59 -0.78 -21.04
C GLY A 31 23.47 0.03 -21.69
N SER A 32 22.29 -0.57 -21.94
CA SER A 32 21.14 0.12 -22.53
C SER A 32 20.41 1.04 -21.55
N LEU A 33 20.52 0.82 -20.24
CA LEU A 33 19.83 1.61 -19.22
C LEU A 33 20.62 2.84 -18.76
N LYS A 34 19.88 3.90 -18.43
CA LYS A 34 20.42 5.14 -17.85
C LYS A 34 19.73 5.42 -16.52
N ALA A 35 20.52 5.61 -15.46
CA ALA A 35 19.99 6.02 -14.17
C ALA A 35 19.43 7.46 -14.24
N VAL A 36 18.28 7.67 -13.61
CA VAL A 36 17.61 8.98 -13.56
C VAL A 36 17.59 9.46 -12.10
N PRO A 37 18.12 10.66 -11.79
CA PRO A 37 18.01 11.25 -10.46
C PRO A 37 16.55 11.43 -10.05
N GLN A 38 16.24 11.20 -8.77
CA GLN A 38 14.91 11.51 -8.23
C GLN A 38 14.70 13.03 -8.20
N PRO A 39 13.47 13.52 -8.42
CA PRO A 39 13.16 14.95 -8.31
C PRO A 39 13.26 15.42 -6.85
N ASP A 40 13.66 16.67 -6.64
CA ASP A 40 13.69 17.30 -5.31
C ASP A 40 12.27 17.61 -4.78
N GLU A 41 11.31 17.83 -5.68
CA GLU A 41 9.92 18.14 -5.35
C GLU A 41 9.02 16.90 -5.46
N GLY A 42 8.01 16.84 -4.59
CA GLY A 42 6.99 15.79 -4.61
C GLY A 42 7.35 14.49 -3.89
N VAL A 43 8.50 14.44 -3.20
CA VAL A 43 8.90 13.29 -2.38
C VAL A 43 8.00 13.17 -1.16
N THR A 44 7.43 11.99 -0.94
CA THR A 44 6.60 11.67 0.23
C THR A 44 7.11 10.42 0.94
N LEU A 45 6.91 10.34 2.26
CA LEU A 45 7.24 9.16 3.05
C LEU A 45 6.03 8.25 3.22
N ALA A 46 6.25 6.94 3.10
CA ALA A 46 5.28 5.89 3.42
C ALA A 46 5.75 5.14 4.69
N PRO A 47 5.46 5.65 5.90
CA PRO A 47 5.88 5.00 7.14
C PRO A 47 5.17 3.65 7.33
N LYS A 48 5.77 2.80 8.18
CA LYS A 48 5.16 1.52 8.57
C LYS A 48 3.81 1.76 9.26
N ILE A 49 2.77 1.11 8.75
CA ILE A 49 1.43 1.11 9.35
C ILE A 49 1.47 0.34 10.68
N THR A 50 1.01 0.99 11.75
CA THR A 50 0.82 0.39 13.08
C THR A 50 -0.61 -0.16 13.23
N VAL A 51 -0.87 -0.89 14.31
CA VAL A 51 -2.22 -1.36 14.63
C VAL A 51 -3.13 -0.16 14.94
N GLU A 52 -2.59 0.87 15.58
CA GLU A 52 -3.28 2.10 15.95
C GLU A 52 -3.70 2.90 14.71
N ASP A 53 -2.85 2.97 13.68
CA ASP A 53 -3.17 3.64 12.40
C ASP A 53 -4.36 3.00 11.67
N ALA A 54 -4.63 1.72 11.94
CA ALA A 54 -5.75 0.99 11.36
C ALA A 54 -7.06 1.14 12.15
N ARG A 55 -7.08 1.90 13.25
CA ARG A 55 -8.31 2.22 13.96
C ARG A 55 -9.16 3.17 13.13
N ILE A 56 -10.44 2.85 12.96
CA ILE A 56 -11.38 3.71 12.26
C ILE A 56 -11.69 4.96 13.09
N ASP A 57 -11.46 6.11 12.48
CA ASP A 57 -11.99 7.39 12.89
C ASP A 57 -13.33 7.62 12.20
N TRP A 58 -14.42 7.49 12.95
CA TRP A 58 -15.79 7.70 12.46
C TRP A 58 -16.16 9.18 12.26
N SER A 59 -15.31 10.12 12.70
CA SER A 59 -15.49 11.53 12.39
C SER A 59 -15.01 11.89 10.97
N ALA A 60 -14.26 10.99 10.33
CA ALA A 60 -13.77 11.17 8.98
C ALA A 60 -14.85 10.96 7.90
N PRO A 61 -14.68 11.53 6.70
CA PRO A 61 -15.53 11.22 5.56
C PRO A 61 -15.53 9.72 5.22
N ALA A 62 -16.67 9.19 4.78
CA ALA A 62 -16.84 7.77 4.45
C ALA A 62 -15.79 7.24 3.45
N LEU A 63 -15.35 8.07 2.50
CA LEU A 63 -14.30 7.71 1.55
C LEU A 63 -12.94 7.45 2.22
N ARG A 64 -12.62 8.16 3.31
CA ARG A 64 -11.42 7.89 4.10
C ARG A 64 -11.54 6.55 4.82
N VAL A 65 -12.70 6.26 5.41
CA VAL A 65 -12.98 4.97 6.06
C VAL A 65 -12.79 3.81 5.09
N ASP A 66 -13.43 3.88 3.91
CA ASP A 66 -13.28 2.86 2.84
C ASP A 66 -11.81 2.63 2.45
N ARG A 67 -11.04 3.70 2.27
CA ARG A 67 -9.62 3.60 1.90
C ARG A 67 -8.75 3.01 3.01
N VAL A 68 -9.05 3.30 4.28
CA VAL A 68 -8.35 2.69 5.42
C VAL A 68 -8.66 1.19 5.49
N VAL A 69 -9.92 0.80 5.30
CA VAL A 69 -10.34 -0.61 5.26
C VAL A 69 -9.58 -1.38 4.17
N ARG A 70 -9.55 -0.86 2.94
CA ARG A 70 -8.83 -1.51 1.83
C ARG A 70 -7.32 -1.46 1.99
N GLY A 71 -6.77 -0.32 2.42
CA GLY A 71 -5.32 -0.13 2.61
C GLY A 71 -4.73 -1.02 3.70
N CYS A 72 -5.48 -1.28 4.77
CA CYS A 72 -5.05 -2.14 5.88
C CYS A 72 -5.44 -3.62 5.69
N THR A 73 -6.00 -4.01 4.55
CA THR A 73 -6.40 -5.40 4.26
C THR A 73 -5.35 -6.07 3.38
N PRO A 74 -4.75 -7.19 3.81
CA PRO A 74 -5.20 -8.07 4.91
C PRO A 74 -4.69 -7.72 6.31
N ALA A 75 -3.55 -7.01 6.39
CA ALA A 75 -2.85 -6.72 7.64
C ALA A 75 -2.50 -5.21 7.77
N PRO A 76 -2.63 -4.62 8.98
CA PRO A 76 -3.06 -5.26 10.24
C PRO A 76 -4.58 -5.54 10.33
N GLY A 77 -5.36 -5.07 9.35
CA GLY A 77 -6.82 -5.10 9.37
C GLY A 77 -7.40 -3.86 10.06
N ALA A 78 -8.25 -3.12 9.34
CA ALA A 78 -8.95 -1.99 9.91
C ALA A 78 -9.90 -2.44 11.04
N TRP A 79 -10.06 -1.63 12.08
CA TRP A 79 -10.85 -2.03 13.25
C TRP A 79 -11.52 -0.86 13.96
N THR A 80 -12.58 -1.16 14.70
CA THR A 80 -13.30 -0.23 15.59
C THR A 80 -13.60 -0.91 16.92
N THR A 81 -14.20 -0.19 17.87
CA THR A 81 -14.82 -0.78 19.05
C THR A 81 -16.34 -0.88 18.89
N PHE A 82 -16.92 -1.97 19.39
CA PHE A 82 -18.36 -2.17 19.51
C PHE A 82 -18.64 -2.87 20.85
N ARG A 83 -19.48 -2.25 21.69
CA ARG A 83 -19.78 -2.76 23.06
C ARG A 83 -18.54 -3.05 23.92
N GLY A 84 -17.50 -2.23 23.78
CA GLY A 84 -16.25 -2.37 24.53
C GLY A 84 -15.26 -3.37 23.92
N GLU A 85 -15.64 -4.10 22.88
CA GLU A 85 -14.79 -5.08 22.23
C GLU A 85 -14.27 -4.57 20.88
N ARG A 86 -13.11 -5.10 20.48
CA ARG A 86 -12.51 -4.78 19.18
C ARG A 86 -13.19 -5.58 18.07
N LEU A 87 -13.65 -4.89 17.04
CA LEU A 87 -14.28 -5.45 15.86
C LEU A 87 -13.44 -5.12 14.62
N LYS A 88 -13.02 -6.15 13.86
CA LYS A 88 -12.36 -5.97 12.56
C LYS A 88 -13.40 -5.63 11.50
N LEU A 89 -13.06 -4.72 10.60
CA LEU A 89 -13.81 -4.47 9.37
C LEU A 89 -13.15 -5.25 8.24
N VAL A 90 -13.96 -6.05 7.53
CA VAL A 90 -13.57 -6.89 6.39
C VAL A 90 -14.17 -6.38 5.10
#